data_AF-A0A7S1VUV8-F1
#
_entry.id   AF-A0A7S1VUV8-F1
#
_cell.length_a   1.000
_cell.length_b   1.000
_cell.length_c   1.000
_cell.angle_alpha   90.00
_cell.angle_beta   90.00
_cell.angle_gamma   90.00
#
_symmetry.space_group_name_H-M   'P 1'
#
loop_
_entity.id
_entity.type
_entity.pdbx_description
1 polymer ?
#
loop_
_entity_poly.entity_id
_entity_poly.type
_entity_poly.pdbx_seq_one_letter_code
_entity_poly.pdbx_strand_id
1 'polypeptide(L)'
;GVLQSIMLTSRVDRKVTHQRQTSCHSDGTGLIRRSTMNELVGVLPFSPEDSNDVSIIQVRCGGAKGTLTAWNFDELKRQTKDPFLSSNDICFGDSMIKFH
;
A
#
# COMPACT_ATOMS: atom_id res chain seq x y z
N GLY A 1 11.90 -4.56 19.85
CA GLY A 1 11.57 -5.10 18.52
C GLY A 1 12.04 -4.10 17.48
N VAL A 2 12.88 -4.53 16.55
CA VAL A 2 13.47 -3.66 15.51
C VAL A 2 12.54 -3.66 14.30
N LEU A 3 11.97 -2.51 13.94
CA LEU A 3 11.23 -2.31 12.70
C LEU A 3 12.22 -2.35 11.52
N GLN A 4 12.23 -3.41 10.73
CA GLN A 4 12.96 -3.49 9.47
C GLN A 4 12.07 -2.98 8.33
N SER A 5 12.55 -1.97 7.59
CA SER A 5 11.89 -1.46 6.37
C SER A 5 12.49 -2.17 5.15
N ILE A 6 11.64 -2.75 4.31
CA ILE A 6 12.04 -3.50 3.10
C ILE A 6 11.54 -2.75 1.86
N MET A 7 12.45 -2.49 0.93
CA MET A 7 12.21 -1.70 -0.29
C MET A 7 11.86 -2.63 -1.46
N LEU A 8 10.67 -2.46 -2.05
CA LEU A 8 10.21 -3.22 -3.21
C LEU A 8 9.77 -2.27 -4.33
N THR A 9 10.35 -2.43 -5.51
CA THR A 9 10.11 -1.55 -6.67
C THR A 9 9.27 -2.24 -7.74
N SER A 10 8.12 -1.66 -8.09
CA SER A 10 7.31 -1.99 -9.28
C SER A 10 6.79 -0.70 -9.94
N ARG A 11 6.57 -0.70 -11.26
CA ARG A 11 6.14 0.49 -12.02
C ARG A 11 4.64 0.73 -11.84
N VAL A 12 4.25 1.98 -11.56
CA VAL A 12 2.87 2.43 -11.41
C VAL A 12 2.61 3.55 -12.41
N ASP A 13 1.50 3.46 -13.14
CA ASP A 13 1.11 4.40 -14.20
C ASP A 13 -0.31 4.91 -13.93
N ARG A 14 -0.52 6.20 -13.62
CA ARG A 14 -1.82 6.92 -13.77
C ARG A 14 -1.81 8.43 -13.45
N LYS A 15 -2.80 9.11 -14.06
CA LYS A 15 -3.03 10.58 -14.21
C LYS A 15 -3.44 11.30 -12.91
N VAL A 16 -2.82 12.47 -12.68
CA VAL A 16 -3.05 13.38 -11.54
C VAL A 16 -4.21 14.35 -11.80
N THR A 17 -5.11 14.52 -10.82
CA THR A 17 -6.13 15.58 -10.81
C THR A 17 -5.89 16.50 -9.60
N HIS A 18 -5.65 17.80 -9.82
CA HIS A 18 -5.42 18.79 -8.76
C HIS A 18 -6.67 19.00 -7.88
N GLN A 19 -6.55 18.83 -6.55
CA GLN A 19 -7.60 19.19 -5.58
C GLN A 19 -7.11 20.11 -4.46
N ARG A 20 -8.01 21.02 -4.04
CA ARG A 20 -7.87 22.06 -2.99
C ARG A 20 -7.44 21.48 -1.63
N GLN A 21 -6.73 22.28 -0.83
CA GLN A 21 -6.28 21.95 0.53
C GLN A 21 -7.42 21.53 1.46
N THR A 22 -7.71 20.23 1.49
CA THR A 22 -8.34 19.53 2.59
C THR A 22 -7.23 18.84 3.39
N SER A 23 -7.34 18.78 4.72
CA SER A 23 -6.37 18.06 5.54
C SER A 23 -6.29 16.60 5.08
N CYS A 24 -5.11 16.15 4.68
CA CYS A 24 -4.88 14.75 4.31
C CYS A 24 -4.81 13.91 5.60
N HIS A 25 -5.86 13.15 5.89
CA HIS A 25 -5.92 12.28 7.07
C HIS A 25 -5.07 11.00 6.93
N SER A 26 -4.51 10.76 5.74
CA SER A 26 -3.76 9.54 5.39
C SER A 26 -2.48 9.87 4.62
N ASP A 27 -1.78 10.94 5.02
CA ASP A 27 -0.53 11.35 4.37
C ASP A 27 0.52 10.22 4.41
N GLY A 28 1.11 9.92 3.25
CA GLY A 28 2.12 8.88 3.10
C GLY A 28 1.62 7.45 3.34
N THR A 29 0.31 7.19 3.35
CA THR A 29 -0.26 5.86 3.56
C THR A 29 -1.06 5.39 2.35
N GLY A 30 -0.85 4.15 1.95
CA GLY A 30 -1.62 3.43 0.95
C GLY A 30 -2.15 2.10 1.48
N LEU A 31 -2.77 1.33 0.60
CA LEU A 31 -3.35 0.03 0.92
C LEU A 31 -2.70 -1.08 0.09
N ILE A 32 -2.61 -2.27 0.67
CA ILE A 32 -2.23 -3.51 -0.02
C ILE A 32 -3.25 -4.60 0.30
N ARG A 33 -3.62 -5.40 -0.70
CA ARG A 33 -4.51 -6.54 -0.52
C ARG A 33 -3.86 -7.52 0.47
N ARG A 34 -4.64 -8.02 1.44
CA ARG A 34 -4.15 -8.95 2.47
C ARG A 34 -3.43 -10.16 1.87
N SER A 35 -3.97 -10.77 0.81
CA SER A 35 -3.31 -11.92 0.15
C SER A 35 -1.94 -11.55 -0.40
N THR A 36 -1.83 -10.40 -1.06
CA THR A 36 -0.56 -9.88 -1.59
C THR A 36 0.43 -9.54 -0.49
N MET A 37 -0.03 -9.00 0.65
CA MET A 37 0.83 -8.83 1.83
C MET A 37 1.38 -10.17 2.32
N ASN A 38 0.53 -11.20 2.42
CA ASN A 38 0.94 -12.50 2.93
C ASN A 38 1.95 -13.18 2.00
N GLU A 39 1.71 -13.13 0.68
CA GLU A 39 2.65 -13.60 -0.35
C GLU A 39 3.99 -12.87 -0.25
N LEU A 40 3.95 -11.55 -0.09
CA LEU A 40 5.14 -10.74 0.06
C LEU A 40 5.93 -11.13 1.31
N VAL A 41 5.28 -11.15 2.47
CA VAL A 41 5.91 -11.47 3.76
C VAL A 41 6.52 -12.87 3.73
N GLY A 42 5.87 -13.84 3.08
CA GLY A 42 6.37 -15.21 2.96
C GLY A 42 7.70 -15.36 2.21
N VAL A 43 8.14 -14.36 1.44
CA VAL A 43 9.44 -14.38 0.75
C VAL A 43 10.49 -13.49 1.40
N LEU A 44 10.15 -12.77 2.47
CA LEU A 44 11.09 -11.85 3.12
C LEU A 44 12.02 -12.61 4.07
N PRO A 45 13.33 -12.31 4.06
CA PRO A 45 14.22 -12.81 5.08
C PRO A 45 13.80 -12.20 6.43
N PHE A 46 13.76 -13.03 7.47
CA PHE A 46 13.37 -12.63 8.82
C PHE A 46 11.90 -12.17 8.97
N SER A 47 11.01 -12.65 8.09
CA SER A 47 9.57 -12.52 8.31
C SER A 47 9.12 -13.26 9.58
N PRO A 48 8.01 -12.84 10.22
CA PRO A 48 7.36 -13.68 11.22
C PRO A 48 6.95 -15.03 10.61
N GLU A 49 6.79 -16.05 11.45
CA GLU A 49 6.33 -17.37 11.05
C GLU A 49 4.91 -17.31 10.47
N ASP A 50 4.03 -16.52 11.08
CA ASP A 50 2.71 -16.21 10.53
C ASP A 50 2.73 -14.86 9.80
N SER A 51 2.57 -14.93 8.47
CA SER A 51 2.44 -13.75 7.61
C SER A 51 1.29 -12.82 8.00
N ASN A 52 0.24 -13.32 8.69
CA ASN A 52 -0.89 -12.53 9.14
C ASN A 52 -0.55 -11.57 10.30
N ASP A 53 0.58 -11.77 10.98
CA ASP A 53 1.08 -10.87 12.02
C ASP A 53 1.51 -9.50 11.46
N VAL A 54 1.76 -9.42 10.15
CA VAL A 54 2.15 -8.17 9.48
C VAL A 54 0.91 -7.44 8.96
N SER A 55 0.57 -6.33 9.62
CA SER A 55 -0.56 -5.48 9.20
C SER A 55 -0.14 -4.25 8.40
N ILE A 56 1.13 -3.83 8.48
CA ILE A 56 1.65 -2.62 7.81
C ILE A 56 3.10 -2.87 7.38
N ILE A 57 3.46 -2.42 6.18
CA ILE A 57 4.86 -2.38 5.70
C ILE A 57 5.24 -0.97 5.26
N GLN A 58 6.52 -0.61 5.38
CA GLN A 58 7.06 0.62 4.82
C GLN A 58 7.71 0.33 3.46
N VAL A 59 7.33 1.07 2.43
CA VAL A 59 7.76 0.84 1.04
C VAL A 59 8.40 2.06 0.41
N ARG A 60 9.26 1.79 -0.58
CA ARG A 60 9.63 2.74 -1.63
C ARG A 60 9.54 2.06 -2.97
N CYS A 61 8.76 2.64 -3.87
CA CYS A 61 8.37 2.03 -5.12
C CYS A 61 8.33 3.11 -6.21
N GLY A 62 9.38 3.21 -7.03
CA GLY A 62 9.55 4.32 -7.97
C GLY A 62 9.57 5.67 -7.24
N GLY A 63 8.73 6.62 -7.67
CA GLY A 63 8.53 7.90 -7.00
C GLY A 63 7.69 7.84 -5.72
N ALA A 64 7.09 6.69 -5.39
CA ALA A 64 6.25 6.53 -4.20
C ALA A 64 7.07 6.18 -2.95
N LYS A 65 6.77 6.82 -1.82
CA LYS A 65 7.32 6.51 -0.50
C LYS A 65 6.24 6.62 0.57
N GLY A 66 6.15 5.61 1.45
CA GLY A 66 5.22 5.64 2.56
C GLY A 66 5.01 4.28 3.21
N THR A 67 3.84 4.07 3.79
CA THR A 67 3.39 2.80 4.35
C THR A 67 2.26 2.20 3.51
N LEU A 68 2.16 0.87 3.49
CA LEU A 68 1.01 0.14 2.96
C LEU A 68 0.38 -0.67 4.09
N THR A 69 -0.92 -0.45 4.32
CA THR A 69 -1.70 -1.19 5.30
C THR A 69 -2.42 -2.35 4.64
N ALA A 70 -2.30 -3.55 5.20
CA ALA A 70 -2.97 -4.75 4.71
C ALA A 70 -4.48 -4.65 4.91
N TRP A 71 -5.24 -4.84 3.84
CA TRP A 71 -6.70 -4.72 3.87
C TRP A 71 -7.42 -5.80 3.08
N ASN A 72 -8.66 -6.10 3.48
CA ASN A 72 -9.55 -6.94 2.70
C ASN A 72 -10.24 -6.07 1.62
N PHE A 73 -9.75 -6.15 0.39
CA PHE A 73 -10.26 -5.31 -0.71
C PHE A 73 -11.70 -5.68 -1.10
N ASP A 74 -12.13 -6.92 -0.91
CA ASP A 74 -13.51 -7.32 -1.19
C ASP A 74 -14.48 -6.69 -0.19
N GLU A 75 -14.07 -6.61 1.07
CA GLU A 75 -14.83 -5.89 2.10
C GLU A 75 -14.86 -4.38 1.85
N LEU A 76 -13.70 -3.79 1.55
CA LEU A 76 -13.60 -2.37 1.24
C LEU A 76 -14.42 -2.00 0.00
N LYS A 77 -14.42 -2.85 -1.03
CA LYS A 77 -15.26 -2.70 -2.22
C LYS A 77 -16.74 -2.69 -1.87
N ARG A 78 -17.21 -3.58 -0.98
CA ARG A 78 -18.61 -3.59 -0.55
C ARG A 78 -19.00 -2.27 0.13
N GLN A 79 -18.09 -1.65 0.87
CA GLN A 79 -18.34 -0.41 1.60
C GLN A 79 -18.24 0.84 0.71
N THR A 80 -17.23 0.91 -0.16
CA THR A 80 -16.88 2.11 -0.94
C THR A 80 -17.46 2.12 -2.36
N LYS A 81 -17.79 0.93 -2.90
CA LYS A 81 -18.15 0.71 -4.31
C LYS A 81 -17.05 1.16 -5.29
N ASP A 82 -15.81 1.25 -4.85
CA ASP A 82 -14.69 1.71 -5.68
C ASP A 82 -14.26 0.60 -6.68
N PRO A 83 -14.37 0.83 -8.01
CA PRO A 83 -13.94 -0.13 -9.03
C PRO A 83 -12.42 -0.30 -9.12
N PHE A 84 -11.61 0.61 -8.58
CA PHE A 84 -10.15 0.47 -8.58
C PHE A 84 -9.69 -0.74 -7.77
N LEU A 85 -10.42 -1.10 -6.71
CA LEU A 85 -10.07 -2.20 -5.80
C LEU A 85 -10.22 -3.60 -6.43
N SER A 86 -10.93 -3.75 -7.55
CA SER A 86 -11.06 -5.05 -8.23
C SER A 86 -9.94 -5.36 -9.21
N SER A 87 -9.16 -4.36 -9.60
CA SER A 87 -8.11 -4.51 -10.64
C SER A 87 -6.70 -4.35 -10.11
N ASN A 88 -6.55 -3.94 -8.85
CA ASN A 88 -5.25 -3.66 -8.24
C ASN A 88 -5.10 -4.40 -6.91
N ASP A 89 -3.86 -4.75 -6.62
CA ASP A 89 -3.45 -5.33 -5.34
C ASP A 89 -2.79 -4.32 -4.41
N ILE A 90 -2.37 -3.17 -4.96
CA ILE A 90 -1.74 -2.08 -4.22
C ILE A 90 -2.38 -0.76 -4.66
N CYS A 91 -2.72 0.08 -3.69
CA CYS A 91 -3.24 1.42 -3.92
C CYS A 91 -2.31 2.43 -3.24
N PHE A 92 -1.51 3.15 -4.02
CA PHE A 92 -0.73 4.28 -3.52
C PHE A 92 -1.62 5.51 -3.38
N GLY A 93 -1.53 6.21 -2.24
CA GLY A 93 -2.14 7.53 -2.10
C GLY A 93 -1.31 8.59 -2.83
N ASP A 94 -1.97 9.63 -3.35
CA ASP A 94 -1.31 10.72 -4.10
C ASP A 94 -0.16 11.36 -3.31
N SER A 95 -0.34 11.50 -1.99
CA SER A 95 0.65 12.07 -1.09
C SER A 95 1.93 11.23 -0.96
N MET A 96 1.91 9.95 -1.37
CA MET A 96 3.08 9.09 -1.40
C MET A 96 4.02 9.43 -2.56
N ILE A 97 3.51 9.99 -3.66
CA ILE A 97 4.27 10.26 -4.88
C ILE A 97 5.12 11.53 -4.71
N LYS A 98 6.44 11.40 -4.88
CA LYS A 98 7.39 12.50 -4.66
C LYS A 98 7.94 13.09 -5.95
N PHE A 99 7.93 12.33 -7.05
CA PHE A 99 8.37 12.74 -8.38
C PHE A 99 7.86 11.74 -9.44
N HIS A 100 7.86 12.18 -10.70
CA HIS A 100 7.48 11.40 -11.89
C HIS A 100 8.70 11.07 -12.74
#